data_AF-A0A2K3LXZ3-F1
#
_entry.id   AF-A0A2K3LXZ3-F1
#
_cell.length_a   1.000
_cell.length_b   1.000
_cell.length_c   1.000
_cell.angle_alpha   90.00
_cell.angle_beta   90.00
_cell.angle_gamma   90.00
#
_symmetry.space_group_name_H-M   'P 1'
#
loop_
_entity.id
_entity.type
_entity.pdbx_description
1 polymer ?
#
loop_
_entity_poly.entity_id
_entity_poly.type
_entity_poly.pdbx_seq_one_letter_code
_entity_poly.pdbx_strand_id
1 'polypeptide(L)' 'MEAEMAEVGTAYVLKNILTTRQTGPPILPKGEYGTGFNPDMPDTLPSWLTEDDLAYFVSKFEKTGFIGGLNYYRNLNM' A
#
# COMPACT_ATOMS: atom_id res chain seq x y z
N MET A 1 -5.61 -8.23 -6.79
CA MET A 1 -5.14 -6.99 -6.14
C MET A 1 -5.68 -6.85 -4.73
N GLU A 2 -6.98 -6.65 -4.50
CA GLU A 2 -7.51 -6.50 -3.12
C GLU A 2 -7.30 -7.75 -2.25
N ALA A 3 -7.52 -8.94 -2.81
CA ALA A 3 -7.28 -10.19 -2.10
C ALA A 3 -5.79 -10.36 -1.71
N GLU A 4 -4.89 -10.02 -2.64
CA GLU A 4 -3.43 -10.06 -2.42
C GLU A 4 -3.01 -9.05 -1.33
N MET A 5 -3.60 -7.84 -1.33
CA MET A 5 -3.39 -6.83 -0.28
C MET A 5 -3.93 -7.29 1.09
N ALA A 6 -5.05 -8.00 1.10
CA ALA A 6 -5.64 -8.51 2.34
C ALA A 6 -4.77 -9.61 2.99
N GLU A 7 -4.02 -10.37 2.18
CA GLU A 7 -3.11 -11.41 2.66
C GLU A 7 -1.96 -10.85 3.52
N VAL A 8 -1.39 -9.71 3.13
CA VAL A 8 -0.29 -9.06 3.86
C VAL A 8 -0.77 -8.07 4.93
N GLY A 9 -2.04 -7.67 4.88
CA GLY A 9 -2.68 -6.77 5.85
C GLY A 9 -2.50 -5.27 5.56
N THR A 10 -3.48 -4.48 6.00
CA THR A 10 -3.60 -3.04 5.71
C THR A 10 -2.38 -2.22 6.15
N ALA A 11 -1.85 -2.49 7.35
CA ALA A 11 -0.68 -1.80 7.88
C ALA A 11 0.57 -2.00 7.01
N TYR A 12 0.79 -3.23 6.55
CA TYR A 12 1.90 -3.55 5.66
C TYR A 12 1.75 -2.83 4.32
N VAL A 13 0.57 -2.91 3.69
CA VAL A 13 0.29 -2.26 2.40
C VAL A 13 0.54 -0.76 2.47
N LEU A 14 0.01 -0.09 3.51
CA LEU A 14 0.18 1.36 3.66
C LEU A 14 1.63 1.73 3.95
N LYS A 15 2.32 1.02 4.84
CA LYS A 15 3.75 1.26 5.10
C LYS A 15 4.57 1.04 3.82
N ASN A 16 4.30 -0.01 3.06
CA ASN A 16 4.99 -0.35 1.81
C ASN A 16 4.86 0.77 0.78
N ILE A 17 3.62 1.24 0.52
CA ILE A 17 3.34 2.31 -0.44
C ILE A 17 3.93 3.65 0.02
N LEU A 18 3.71 4.01 1.29
CA LEU A 18 4.12 5.32 1.81
C LEU A 18 5.64 5.45 1.92
N THR A 19 6.37 4.37 2.19
CA THR A 19 7.82 4.42 2.39
C THR A 19 8.64 4.18 1.12
N THR A 20 8.01 3.88 -0.02
CA THR A 20 8.76 3.65 -1.26
C THR A 20 9.56 4.88 -1.68
N ARG A 21 10.82 4.66 -2.06
CA ARG A 21 11.68 5.66 -2.70
C ARG A 21 12.23 5.16 -4.03
N GLN A 22 11.75 4.01 -4.50
CA GLN A 22 12.19 3.43 -5.76
C GLN A 22 11.68 4.29 -6.92
N THR A 23 12.58 4.60 -7.85
CA THR A 23 12.26 5.33 -9.07
C THR A 23 11.96 4.35 -10.20
N GLY A 24 11.00 4.68 -11.05
CA GLY A 24 10.58 3.84 -12.17
C GLY A 24 9.18 3.24 -12.01
N PRO A 25 8.74 2.40 -12.96
CA PRO A 25 7.41 1.83 -12.94
C PRO A 25 7.30 0.75 -11.85
N PRO A 26 6.26 0.79 -10.98
CA PRO A 26 6.01 -0.28 -10.02
C PRO A 26 5.50 -1.52 -10.75
N ILE A 27 6.28 -2.61 -10.71
CA ILE A 27 5.90 -3.92 -11.27
C ILE A 27 5.69 -4.89 -10.12
N LEU A 28 4.46 -5.32 -9.93
CA LEU A 28 4.08 -6.19 -8.82
C LEU A 28 4.41 -7.67 -9.11
N PRO A 29 4.76 -8.46 -8.08
CA PRO A 29 4.84 -9.91 -8.22
C PRO A 29 3.48 -10.49 -8.61
N LYS A 30 3.50 -11.59 -9.36
CA LYS A 30 2.29 -12.15 -9.95
C LYS A 30 1.56 -13.03 -8.94
N GLY A 31 0.30 -12.70 -8.66
CA GLY A 31 -0.60 -13.53 -7.86
C GLY A 31 -0.48 -13.35 -6.35
N GLU A 32 0.34 -12.41 -5.89
CA GLU A 32 0.54 -12.06 -4.49
C GLU A 32 0.89 -10.57 -4.38
N TYR A 33 0.78 -9.98 -3.18
CA TYR A 33 1.27 -8.62 -2.97
C TYR A 33 2.80 -8.62 -2.84
N GLY A 34 3.36 -9.62 -2.16
CA GLY A 34 4.79 -9.78 -1.94
C GLY A 34 5.44 -8.50 -1.43
N THR A 35 6.49 -8.04 -2.11
CA THR A 35 7.17 -6.77 -1.83
C THR A 35 6.43 -5.53 -2.32
N GLY A 36 5.35 -5.70 -3.08
CA GLY A 36 4.50 -4.61 -3.55
C GLY A 36 5.27 -3.51 -4.28
N PHE A 37 5.12 -2.28 -3.78
CA PHE A 37 5.72 -1.06 -4.30
C PHE A 37 7.11 -0.76 -3.72
N ASN A 38 7.51 -1.47 -2.66
CA ASN A 38 8.77 -1.23 -1.97
C ASN A 38 9.43 -2.55 -1.53
N PRO A 39 10.35 -3.11 -2.33
CA PRO A 39 11.12 -4.28 -1.92
C PRO A 39 12.08 -4.01 -0.77
N ASP A 40 12.52 -2.76 -0.61
CA ASP A 40 13.49 -2.35 0.41
C ASP A 40 12.79 -1.53 1.51
N MET A 41 11.70 -2.07 2.05
CA MET A 41 10.92 -1.39 3.08
C MET A 41 11.75 -1.20 4.37
N PRO A 42 11.89 0.03 4.89
CA PRO A 42 12.70 0.29 6.07
C PRO A 42 12.03 -0.25 7.34
N ASP A 43 12.87 -0.71 8.29
CA ASP A 43 12.41 -1.17 9.59
C ASP A 43 11.69 -0.05 10.35
N THR A 44 12.30 1.14 10.38
CA THR A 44 11.74 2.35 11.01
C THR A 44 11.04 3.27 10.01
N LEU A 45 9.99 3.95 10.46
CA LEU A 45 9.31 4.95 9.64
C LEU A 45 10.22 6.16 9.33
N PRO A 46 10.09 6.77 8.13
CA PRO A 46 10.82 7.97 7.79
C PRO A 46 10.33 9.16 8.62
N SER A 47 11.16 10.18 8.79
CA SER A 47 10.91 11.32 9.70
C SER A 47 9.65 12.15 9.40
N TRP A 48 9.03 11.99 8.23
CA TRP A 48 7.80 12.68 7.85
C TRP A 48 6.53 11.89 8.16
N LEU A 49 6.65 10.61 8.50
CA LEU A 49 5.53 9.71 8.78
C LEU A 49 5.66 9.19 10.22
N THR A 50 4.76 9.63 11.10
CA THR A 50 4.73 9.12 12.47
C THR A 50 3.95 7.81 12.57
N GLU A 51 4.12 7.07 13.67
CA GLU A 51 3.33 5.86 13.95
C GLU A 51 1.83 6.20 14.08
N ASP A 52 1.49 7.36 14.64
CA ASP A 52 0.11 7.82 14.79
C ASP A 52 -0.54 8.13 13.43
N ASP A 53 0.22 8.75 12.51
CA ASP A 53 -0.25 8.99 11.14
C ASP A 53 -0.52 7.67 10.42
N LEU A 54 0.41 6.72 10.51
CA LEU A 54 0.24 5.40 9.91
C LEU A 54 -0.97 4.67 10.51
N ALA A 55 -1.12 4.67 11.84
CA ALA A 55 -2.24 4.06 12.53
C ALA A 55 -3.57 4.71 12.13
N TYR A 56 -3.59 6.04 11.95
CA TYR A 56 -4.77 6.74 11.43
C TYR A 56 -5.16 6.21 10.05
N PHE A 57 -4.23 6.14 9.10
CA PHE A 57 -4.52 5.61 7.76
C PHE A 57 -5.00 4.16 7.80
N VAL A 58 -4.34 3.30 8.59
CA VAL A 58 -4.75 1.91 8.79
C VAL A 58 -6.19 1.83 9.27
N SER A 59 -6.56 2.58 10.30
CA SER A 59 -7.91 2.57 10.86
C SER A 59 -9.00 2.96 9.85
N LYS A 60 -8.66 3.77 8.85
CA LYS A 60 -9.60 4.17 7.78
C LYS A 60 -9.73 3.06 6.75
N PHE A 61 -8.62 2.54 6.25
CA PHE A 61 -8.62 1.51 5.22
C PHE A 61 -9.09 0.15 5.72
N GLU A 62 -8.95 -0.16 7.01
CA GLU A 62 -9.58 -1.35 7.61
C GLU A 62 -11.12 -1.26 7.60
N LYS A 63 -11.68 -0.06 7.72
CA LYS A 63 -13.14 0.15 7.67
C LYS A 63 -13.69 0.18 6.26
N THR A 64 -12.98 0.82 5.32
CA THR A 64 -13.48 1.06 3.96
C THR A 64 -12.97 0.07 2.92
N GLY A 65 -11.86 -0.63 3.20
CA GLY A 65 -11.09 -1.36 2.22
C GLY A 65 -10.43 -0.45 1.17
N PHE A 66 -9.75 -1.08 0.19
CA PHE A 66 -9.04 -0.39 -0.89
C PHE A 66 -9.86 -0.22 -2.19
N ILE A 67 -11.05 -0.83 -2.26
CA ILE A 67 -11.87 -0.90 -3.49
C ILE A 67 -12.19 0.49 -4.05
N GLY A 68 -12.53 1.46 -3.19
CA GLY A 68 -12.87 2.81 -3.61
C GLY A 68 -11.75 3.51 -4.38
N GLY A 69 -10.51 3.44 -3.86
CA GLY A 69 -9.34 4.00 -4.53
C GLY A 69 -8.99 3.26 -5.82
N LEU A 70 -9.07 1.92 -5.82
CA LEU A 70 -8.77 1.10 -6.99
C LEU A 70 -9.79 1.29 -8.13
N ASN A 71 -11.05 1.57 -7.79
CA ASN A 71 -12.09 1.87 -8.79
C ASN A 71 -11.75 3.12 -9.62
N TYR A 72 -10.98 4.07 -9.10
CA TYR A 72 -10.51 5.20 -9.91
C TYR A 72 -9.64 4.73 -11.08
N TYR A 73 -8.71 3.80 -10.83
CA TYR A 73 -7.82 3.24 -11.86
C TYR A 73 -8.54 2.34 -12.86
N ARG A 74 -9.59 1.63 -12.42
CA ARG A 74 -10.43 0.78 -13.29
C ARG A 74 -11.18 1.56 -14.38
N ASN A 75 -11.33 2.88 -14.20
CA ASN A 75 -12.12 3.74 -15.07
C ASN A 75 -11.25 4.73 -15.88
N LEU A 76 -9.93 4.53 -15.94
CA LEU A 76 -9.02 5.43 -16.68
C LEU A 76 -9.11 5.30 -18.21
N ASN A 77 -9.72 4.23 -18.71
CA ASN A 77 -9.90 3.94 -20.13
C ASN A 77 -11.27 4.39 -20.67
N MET A 78 -12.01 5.22 -19.92
CA MET A 78 -13.24 5.86 -20.41
C MET A 78 -12.96 6.92 -21.47
#